data_AF-A0A535SGV4-F1
#
_entry.id   AF-A0A535SGV4-F1
#
_cell.length_a   1.000
_cell.length_b   1.000
_cell.length_c   1.000
_cell.angle_alpha   90.00
_cell.angle_beta   90.00
_cell.angle_gamma   90.00
#
_symmetry.space_group_name_H-M   'P 1'
#
loop_
_entity.id
_entity.type
_entity.pdbx_description
1 polymer ?
#
loop_
_entity_poly.entity_id
_entity_poly.type
_entity_poly.pdbx_seq_one_letter_code
_entity_poly.pdbx_strand_id
1 'polypeptide(L)'
;MSTLQQTIQPGWNIAGHEHAIGLLRRILAVQQVRHAYLFTGPDHIGKALLAHRFAQTLLCTGGPDPQVAPEAPCNACLSCRKVLHGNHPDLHVIARPPDKQFIVIEQIRSLQSDSARKTMEGRRNVFIIQDAHDMNLQAANCLLKTLEDQNLTSSSCSPPPILAYYYQPFFPVYSKSPCICSLLRKSKLPWKK
;
A
#
# COMPACT_ATOMS: atom_id res chain seq x y z
N MET A 1 7.89 41.23 -5.44
CA MET A 1 8.25 39.84 -5.76
C MET A 1 7.58 38.94 -4.73
N SER A 2 6.30 38.63 -4.95
CA SER A 2 5.48 37.83 -4.02
C SER A 2 5.77 36.35 -4.26
N THR A 3 6.54 35.74 -3.38
CA THR A 3 6.78 34.30 -3.34
C THR A 3 5.42 33.61 -3.16
N LEU A 4 4.96 32.88 -4.18
CA LEU A 4 3.78 32.04 -4.11
C LEU A 4 4.06 30.91 -3.09
N GLN A 5 3.74 31.14 -1.82
CA GLN A 5 3.65 30.06 -0.84
C GLN A 5 2.48 29.17 -1.24
N GLN A 6 2.79 28.07 -1.94
CA GLN A 6 1.87 26.97 -2.16
C GLN A 6 1.39 26.50 -0.77
N THR A 7 0.17 26.85 -0.41
CA THR A 7 -0.48 26.36 0.80
C THR A 7 -0.69 24.85 0.63
N ILE A 8 0.21 24.06 1.22
CA ILE A 8 0.06 22.61 1.27
C ILE A 8 -1.14 22.30 2.16
N GLN A 9 -2.30 22.05 1.55
CA GLN A 9 -3.50 21.72 2.33
C GLN A 9 -3.39 20.30 2.90
N PRO A 10 -3.58 20.12 4.23
CA PRO A 10 -3.61 18.81 4.84
C PRO A 10 -4.83 18.05 4.33
N GLY A 11 -4.69 16.75 4.09
CA GLY A 11 -5.81 15.95 3.60
C GLY A 11 -5.45 14.99 2.49
N TRP A 12 -6.42 14.12 2.18
CA TRP A 12 -6.32 13.09 1.15
C TRP A 12 -6.20 13.68 -0.26
N ASN A 13 -6.84 14.83 -0.54
CA ASN A 13 -6.76 15.57 -1.79
C ASN A 13 -6.93 14.68 -3.04
N ILE A 14 -7.88 13.75 -3.00
CA ILE A 14 -8.26 12.86 -4.10
C ILE A 14 -9.77 13.01 -4.32
N ALA A 15 -10.17 13.31 -5.55
CA ALA A 15 -11.58 13.37 -5.95
C ALA A 15 -12.11 11.98 -6.36
N GLY A 16 -13.39 11.71 -6.11
CA GLY A 16 -14.10 10.53 -6.59
C GLY A 16 -13.83 9.23 -5.83
N HIS A 17 -13.08 9.30 -4.72
CA HIS A 17 -12.74 8.14 -3.87
C HIS A 17 -13.32 8.27 -2.46
N GLU A 18 -14.38 9.05 -2.28
CA GLU A 18 -14.94 9.43 -0.98
C GLU A 18 -15.30 8.20 -0.13
N HIS A 19 -15.89 7.18 -0.76
CA HIS A 19 -16.23 5.93 -0.08
C HIS A 19 -14.98 5.16 0.40
N ALA A 20 -13.98 5.01 -0.47
CA ALA A 20 -12.74 4.31 -0.13
C ALA A 20 -11.94 5.07 0.94
N ILE A 21 -11.84 6.39 0.81
CA ILE A 21 -11.21 7.28 1.80
C ILE A 21 -11.95 7.16 3.13
N GLY A 22 -13.28 7.17 3.13
CA GLY A 22 -14.09 7.00 4.34
C GLY A 22 -13.79 5.68 5.08
N LEU A 23 -13.62 4.57 4.35
CA LEU A 23 -13.23 3.29 4.93
C LEU A 23 -11.81 3.34 5.55
N LEU A 24 -10.84 3.90 4.82
CA LEU A 24 -9.47 4.04 5.32
C LEU A 24 -9.40 4.94 6.56
N ARG A 25 -10.17 6.04 6.58
CA ARG A 25 -10.26 6.93 7.73
C ARG A 25 -10.79 6.22 8.97
N ARG A 26 -11.83 5.39 8.85
CA ARG A 26 -12.35 4.60 9.99
C ARG A 26 -11.32 3.62 10.53
N ILE A 27 -10.57 2.97 9.65
CA ILE A 27 -9.49 2.06 10.03
C ILE A 27 -8.39 2.79 10.80
N LEU A 28 -8.00 3.98 10.31
CA LEU A 28 -7.01 4.83 10.96
C LEU A 28 -7.54 5.37 12.31
N ALA A 29 -8.80 5.79 12.39
CA ALA A 29 -9.38 6.29 13.65
C ALA A 29 -9.31 5.25 14.79
N VAL A 30 -9.54 3.98 14.48
CA VAL A 30 -9.47 2.87 15.45
C VAL A 30 -8.04 2.26 15.54
N GLN A 31 -7.08 2.76 14.76
CA GLN A 31 -5.70 2.26 14.65
C GLN A 31 -5.58 0.75 14.30
N GLN A 32 -6.63 0.15 13.74
CA GLN A 32 -6.68 -1.27 13.36
C GLN A 32 -6.26 -1.49 11.90
N VAL A 33 -5.04 -1.08 11.57
CA VAL A 33 -4.48 -1.25 10.23
C VAL A 33 -4.12 -2.72 9.99
N ARG A 34 -4.67 -3.32 8.94
CA ARG A 34 -4.41 -4.70 8.52
C ARG A 34 -3.05 -4.81 7.82
N HIS A 35 -2.47 -6.01 7.82
CA HIS A 35 -1.19 -6.29 7.16
C HIS A 35 -1.27 -6.27 5.62
N ALA A 36 -2.47 -6.31 5.03
CA ALA A 36 -2.62 -6.29 3.59
C ALA A 36 -3.89 -5.59 3.09
N TYR A 37 -3.71 -4.77 2.05
CA TYR A 37 -4.80 -4.09 1.33
C TYR A 37 -4.69 -4.34 -0.16
N LEU A 38 -5.85 -4.44 -0.81
CA LEU A 38 -5.95 -4.58 -2.25
C LEU A 38 -6.87 -3.47 -2.78
N PHE A 39 -6.30 -2.55 -3.55
CA PHE A 39 -7.08 -1.55 -4.27
C PHE A 39 -7.44 -2.07 -5.66
N THR A 40 -8.73 -2.17 -5.96
CA THR A 40 -9.24 -2.62 -7.26
C THR A 40 -10.11 -1.56 -7.91
N GLY A 41 -10.19 -1.60 -9.24
CA GLY A 41 -11.01 -0.69 -10.02
C GLY A 41 -10.47 -0.51 -11.44
N PRO A 42 -11.17 0.28 -12.27
CA PRO A 42 -10.77 0.59 -13.63
C PRO A 42 -9.41 1.27 -13.71
N ASP A 43 -8.83 1.24 -14.90
CA ASP A 43 -7.53 1.83 -15.20
C ASP A 43 -7.61 3.34 -15.06
N HIS A 44 -6.51 3.96 -14.65
CA HIS A 44 -6.41 5.43 -14.53
C HIS A 44 -7.38 6.12 -13.55
N ILE A 45 -8.18 5.37 -12.78
CA ILE A 45 -9.08 5.97 -11.78
C ILE A 45 -8.32 6.62 -10.61
N GLY A 46 -7.04 6.31 -10.40
CA GLY A 46 -6.24 6.87 -9.30
C GLY A 46 -5.94 5.89 -8.16
N LYS A 47 -6.04 4.58 -8.40
CA LYS A 47 -5.70 3.52 -7.43
C LYS A 47 -4.30 3.69 -6.84
N ALA A 48 -3.31 3.95 -7.71
CA ALA A 48 -1.93 4.18 -7.30
C ALA A 48 -1.84 5.41 -6.38
N LEU A 49 -2.47 6.52 -6.78
CA LEU A 49 -2.50 7.73 -5.97
C LEU A 49 -3.13 7.48 -4.59
N LEU A 50 -4.24 6.76 -4.52
CA LEU A 50 -4.88 6.40 -3.25
C LEU A 50 -3.99 5.51 -2.38
N ALA A 51 -3.32 4.50 -2.96
CA ALA A 51 -2.37 3.66 -2.24
C ALA A 51 -1.18 4.46 -1.70
N HIS A 52 -0.61 5.35 -2.50
CA HIS A 52 0.47 6.25 -2.10
C HIS A 52 0.03 7.23 -1.00
N ARG A 53 -1.17 7.81 -1.10
CA ARG A 53 -1.72 8.67 -0.03
C ARG A 53 -1.97 7.90 1.25
N PHE A 54 -2.44 6.67 1.17
CA PHE A 54 -2.60 5.85 2.36
C PHE A 54 -1.26 5.52 3.01
N ALA A 55 -0.25 5.14 2.23
CA ALA A 55 1.12 4.96 2.72
C ALA A 55 1.68 6.24 3.37
N GLN A 56 1.44 7.40 2.74
CA GLN A 56 1.81 8.70 3.29
C GLN A 56 1.17 8.95 4.65
N THR A 57 -0.13 8.64 4.81
CA THR A 57 -0.84 8.75 6.10
C THR A 57 -0.29 7.79 7.14
N LEU A 58 0.04 6.55 6.74
CA LEU A 58 0.62 5.53 7.61
C LEU A 58 2.03 5.87 8.07
N LEU A 59 2.78 6.69 7.34
CA LEU A 59 4.11 7.17 7.73
C LEU A 59 4.09 8.58 8.34
N CYS A 60 2.98 9.30 8.20
CA CYS A 60 2.83 10.67 8.67
C CYS A 60 3.09 10.79 10.17
N THR A 61 4.03 11.67 10.52
CA THR A 61 4.36 12.11 11.88
C THR A 61 3.71 13.43 12.28
N GLY A 62 2.94 14.05 11.37
CA GLY A 62 2.18 15.26 11.64
C GLY A 62 0.82 14.92 12.26
N GLY A 63 0.72 15.07 13.59
CA GLY A 63 -0.47 14.84 14.40
C GLY A 63 -0.18 15.17 15.87
N PRO A 64 -1.19 15.09 16.76
CA PRO A 64 -0.99 15.33 18.20
C PRO A 64 0.04 14.40 18.83
N ASP A 65 0.07 13.14 18.38
CA ASP A 65 1.05 12.14 18.76
C ASP A 65 1.79 11.65 17.49
N PRO A 66 3.11 11.88 17.37
CA PRO A 66 3.92 11.39 16.25
C PRO A 66 3.92 9.86 16.10
N GLN A 67 3.58 9.11 17.15
CA GLN A 67 3.52 7.64 17.12
C GLN A 67 2.19 7.12 16.55
N VAL A 68 1.13 7.93 16.55
CA VAL A 68 -0.23 7.52 16.16
C VAL A 68 -0.57 8.02 14.75
N ALA A 69 -1.22 7.17 13.95
CA ALA A 69 -1.52 7.54 12.56
C ALA A 69 -2.65 8.55 12.52
N PRO A 70 -2.47 9.74 11.93
CA PRO A 70 -3.61 10.64 11.74
C PRO A 70 -4.60 10.01 10.75
N GLU A 71 -5.84 10.49 10.76
CA GLU A 71 -6.86 10.04 9.79
C GLU A 71 -6.58 10.54 8.36
N ALA A 72 -5.69 11.52 8.21
CA ALA A 72 -5.33 12.11 6.92
C ALA A 72 -3.86 12.55 6.94
N PRO A 73 -3.17 12.57 5.79
CA PRO A 73 -1.79 12.99 5.74
C PRO A 73 -1.71 14.51 5.93
N CYS A 74 -0.82 14.97 6.80
CA CYS A 74 -0.64 16.41 7.05
C CYS A 74 -0.03 17.15 5.85
N ASN A 75 0.60 16.41 4.94
CA ASN A 75 1.32 16.90 3.75
C ASN A 75 2.52 17.85 4.02
N ALA A 76 2.73 18.31 5.25
CA ALA A 76 3.79 19.27 5.59
C ALA A 76 5.01 18.67 6.32
N CYS A 77 4.83 17.58 7.09
CA CYS A 77 5.93 17.01 7.88
C CYS A 77 7.04 16.40 7.01
N LEU A 78 8.23 16.20 7.58
CA LEU A 78 9.38 15.65 6.84
C LEU A 78 9.06 14.28 6.22
N SER A 79 8.42 13.38 6.96
CA SER A 79 8.01 12.08 6.44
C SER A 79 7.04 12.21 5.26
N CYS A 80 6.00 13.05 5.38
CA CYS A 80 5.08 13.31 4.27
C CYS A 80 5.78 13.85 3.03
N ARG A 81 6.75 14.75 3.18
CA ARG A 81 7.55 15.27 2.05
C ARG A 81 8.44 14.20 1.44
N LYS A 82 9.13 13.39 2.26
CA LYS A 82 9.94 12.25 1.77
C LYS A 82 9.09 11.28 0.96
N VAL A 83 7.88 10.95 1.41
CA VAL A 83 6.96 10.08 0.66
C VAL A 83 6.54 10.70 -0.67
N LEU A 84 6.19 12.00 -0.68
CA LEU A 84 5.81 12.70 -1.92
C LEU A 84 6.95 12.74 -2.96
N HIS A 85 8.20 12.81 -2.50
CA HIS A 85 9.39 12.78 -3.36
C HIS A 85 9.92 11.37 -3.65
N GLY A 86 9.29 10.31 -3.11
CA GLY A 86 9.75 8.93 -3.30
C GLY A 86 11.04 8.56 -2.55
N ASN A 87 11.42 9.34 -1.53
CA ASN A 87 12.69 9.22 -0.80
C ASN A 87 12.50 8.76 0.66
N HIS A 88 11.35 8.18 1.00
CA HIS A 88 11.12 7.71 2.37
C HIS A 88 11.76 6.33 2.56
N PRO A 89 12.66 6.13 3.55
CA PRO A 89 13.39 4.87 3.69
C PRO A 89 12.47 3.68 3.99
N ASP A 90 11.37 3.92 4.70
CA ASP A 90 10.38 2.89 5.05
C ASP A 90 9.23 2.74 4.03
N LEU A 91 9.34 3.36 2.85
CA LEU A 91 8.40 3.18 1.75
C LEU A 91 9.10 2.46 0.60
N HIS A 92 8.67 1.23 0.32
CA HIS A 92 9.21 0.42 -0.76
C HIS A 92 8.18 0.25 -1.85
N VAL A 93 8.51 0.69 -3.07
CA VAL A 93 7.64 0.55 -4.23
C VAL A 93 8.22 -0.53 -5.14
N ILE A 94 7.43 -1.58 -5.38
CA ILE A 94 7.78 -2.69 -6.25
C ILE A 94 6.96 -2.54 -7.51
N ALA A 95 7.65 -2.27 -8.60
CA ALA A 95 7.07 -2.18 -9.92
C ALA A 95 7.76 -3.16 -10.85
N ARG A 96 7.10 -3.45 -11.97
CA ARG A 96 7.69 -4.20 -13.07
C ARG A 96 8.91 -3.43 -13.60
N PRO A 97 10.10 -4.06 -13.68
CA PRO A 97 11.26 -3.46 -14.30
C PRO A 97 11.00 -3.17 -15.79
N PRO A 98 11.51 -2.06 -16.35
CA PRO A 98 11.25 -1.68 -17.74
C PRO A 98 11.79 -2.69 -18.77
N ASP A 99 12.80 -3.47 -18.38
CA ASP A 99 13.44 -4.53 -19.16
C ASP A 99 12.70 -5.88 -19.09
N LYS A 100 11.66 -6.01 -18.26
CA LYS A 100 10.99 -7.29 -17.99
C LYS A 100 9.49 -7.23 -18.23
N GLN A 101 8.93 -8.37 -18.63
CA GLN A 101 7.49 -8.51 -18.86
C GLN A 101 6.68 -8.66 -17.57
N PHE A 102 7.32 -9.13 -16.49
CA PHE A 102 6.68 -9.45 -15.22
C PHE A 102 7.51 -8.94 -14.04
N ILE A 103 6.85 -8.73 -12.89
CA ILE A 103 7.51 -8.58 -11.60
C ILE A 103 8.21 -9.89 -11.28
N VAL A 104 9.52 -9.81 -11.03
CA VAL A 104 10.34 -10.99 -10.79
C VAL A 104 10.22 -11.47 -9.35
N ILE A 105 10.34 -12.79 -9.15
CA ILE A 105 10.31 -13.41 -7.82
C ILE A 105 11.36 -12.80 -6.88
N GLU A 106 12.52 -12.39 -7.40
CA GLU A 106 13.58 -11.81 -6.59
C GLU A 106 13.13 -10.52 -5.88
N GLN A 107 12.36 -9.66 -6.56
CA GLN A 107 11.80 -8.45 -5.93
C GLN A 107 10.87 -8.80 -4.76
N ILE A 108 10.07 -9.87 -4.90
CA ILE A 108 9.17 -10.34 -3.84
C ILE A 108 9.95 -11.00 -2.68
N ARG A 109 11.06 -11.71 -2.97
CA ARG A 109 11.93 -12.27 -1.93
C ARG A 109 12.68 -11.20 -1.15
N SER A 110 13.15 -10.14 -1.84
CA SER A 110 13.72 -8.97 -1.20
C SER A 110 12.68 -8.30 -0.29
N LEU A 111 11.45 -8.10 -0.78
CA LEU A 111 10.34 -7.63 0.05
C LEU A 111 10.15 -8.48 1.30
N GLN A 112 10.13 -9.80 1.16
CA GLN A 112 9.91 -10.69 2.30
C GLN A 112 11.01 -10.50 3.36
N SER A 113 12.26 -10.39 2.92
CA SER A 113 13.41 -10.18 3.79
C SER A 113 13.36 -8.80 4.46
N ASP A 114 13.00 -7.74 3.70
CA ASP A 114 12.88 -6.37 4.22
C ASP A 114 11.67 -6.19 5.13
N SER A 115 10.60 -6.95 4.92
CA SER A 115 9.42 -6.92 5.78
C SER A 115 9.70 -7.43 7.20
N ALA A 116 10.73 -8.28 7.35
CA ALA A 116 11.18 -8.77 8.65
C ALA A 116 12.18 -7.82 9.34
N ARG A 117 12.64 -6.75 8.66
CA ARG A 117 13.60 -5.79 9.23
C ARG A 117 12.90 -4.74 10.08
N LYS A 118 13.66 -4.16 11.01
CA LYS A 118 13.22 -3.00 11.81
C LYS A 118 13.06 -1.77 10.91
N THR A 119 12.10 -0.91 11.28
CA THR A 119 11.92 0.38 10.63
C THR A 119 13.10 1.31 10.88
N MET A 120 13.42 2.14 9.88
CA MET A 120 14.54 3.08 9.91
C MET A 120 14.15 4.40 10.57
N GLU A 121 13.09 5.06 10.08
CA GLU A 121 12.68 6.38 10.55
C GLU A 121 11.21 6.42 11.02
N GLY A 122 10.38 5.61 10.39
CA GLY A 122 8.95 5.54 10.63
C GLY A 122 8.55 4.51 11.67
N ARG A 123 7.25 4.51 11.97
CA ARG A 123 6.62 3.51 12.84
C ARG A 123 6.34 2.17 12.16
N ARG A 124 6.32 2.15 10.83
CA ARG A 124 5.90 1.01 10.00
C ARG A 124 6.70 1.02 8.71
N ASN A 125 7.08 -0.15 8.22
CA ASN A 125 7.49 -0.31 6.82
C ASN A 125 6.23 -0.45 5.97
N VAL A 126 6.18 0.21 4.83
CA VAL A 126 5.04 0.14 3.90
C VAL A 126 5.56 -0.31 2.56
N PHE A 127 4.97 -1.38 2.04
CA PHE A 127 5.32 -1.92 0.73
C PHE A 127 4.16 -1.66 -0.24
N ILE A 128 4.45 -1.07 -1.40
CA ILE A 128 3.47 -0.87 -2.47
C ILE A 128 3.85 -1.77 -3.65
N ILE A 129 2.97 -2.72 -4.00
CA ILE A 129 3.11 -3.51 -5.22
C ILE A 129 2.27 -2.84 -6.31
N GLN A 130 2.96 -2.27 -7.30
CA GLN A 130 2.35 -1.68 -8.48
C GLN A 130 1.95 -2.78 -9.44
N ASP A 131 0.73 -2.69 -9.98
CA ASP A 131 0.25 -3.60 -11.03
C ASP A 131 0.43 -5.07 -10.65
N ALA A 132 -0.18 -5.48 -9.54
CA ALA A 132 -0.05 -6.83 -8.99
C ALA A 132 -0.43 -7.97 -9.97
N HIS A 133 -1.11 -7.65 -11.08
CA HIS A 133 -1.42 -8.58 -12.17
C HIS A 133 -0.20 -8.92 -13.04
N ASP A 134 0.83 -8.07 -13.04
CA ASP A 134 2.11 -8.28 -13.73
C ASP A 134 3.03 -9.23 -12.96
N MET A 135 2.61 -9.78 -11.83
CA MET A 135 3.39 -10.81 -11.13
C MET A 135 3.38 -12.13 -11.89
N ASN A 136 4.55 -12.75 -12.00
CA ASN A 136 4.61 -14.15 -12.45
C ASN A 136 4.05 -15.10 -11.37
N LEU A 137 3.73 -16.34 -11.75
CA LEU A 137 3.12 -17.33 -10.84
C LEU A 137 3.99 -17.61 -9.61
N GLN A 138 5.31 -17.66 -9.79
CA GLN A 138 6.25 -17.93 -8.70
C GLN A 138 6.27 -16.78 -7.68
N ALA A 139 6.26 -15.53 -8.15
CA ALA A 139 6.20 -14.31 -7.34
C ALA A 139 4.88 -14.23 -6.56
N ALA A 140 3.75 -14.50 -7.21
CA ALA A 140 2.44 -14.53 -6.56
C ALA A 140 2.35 -15.58 -5.45
N ASN A 141 2.85 -16.80 -5.69
CA ASN A 141 2.90 -17.87 -4.69
C ASN A 141 3.86 -17.55 -3.54
N CYS A 142 4.98 -16.88 -3.83
CA CYS A 142 5.91 -16.40 -2.80
C CYS A 142 5.21 -15.39 -1.88
N LEU A 143 4.52 -14.40 -2.46
CA LEU A 143 3.78 -13.38 -1.72
C LEU A 143 2.66 -14.01 -0.87
N LEU A 144 1.95 -15.00 -1.39
CA LEU A 144 0.91 -15.72 -0.64
C LEU A 144 1.43 -16.33 0.66
N LYS A 145 2.59 -17.00 0.61
CA LYS A 145 3.21 -17.57 1.81
C LYS A 145 3.53 -16.49 2.83
N THR A 146 4.12 -15.38 2.39
CA THR A 146 4.41 -14.24 3.28
C THR A 146 3.14 -13.71 3.94
N LEU A 147 2.06 -13.55 3.19
CA LEU A 147 0.79 -13.07 3.74
C LEU A 147 0.17 -14.04 4.73
N GLU A 148 0.29 -15.35 4.50
CA GLU A 148 -0.21 -16.38 5.42
C GLU A 148 0.59 -16.42 6.73
N ASP A 149 1.92 -16.31 6.65
CA ASP A 149 2.79 -16.31 7.83
C ASP A 149 2.59 -15.05 8.70
N GLN A 150 2.39 -13.88 8.08
CA GLN A 150 2.15 -12.62 8.80
C GLN A 150 0.78 -12.56 9.50
N ASN A 151 -0.16 -13.46 9.14
CA ASN A 151 -1.41 -13.63 9.90
C ASN A 151 -1.21 -14.39 11.21
N LEU A 152 -0.10 -15.12 11.36
CA LEU A 152 0.14 -16.03 12.48
C LEU A 152 1.04 -15.43 13.58
N THR A 153 1.64 -14.25 13.36
CA THR A 153 2.52 -13.60 14.35
C THR A 153 1.69 -12.94 15.46
N SER A 154 1.71 -13.56 16.65
CA SER A 154 0.90 -13.23 17.83
C SER A 154 1.65 -12.44 18.92
N SER A 155 2.79 -11.82 18.65
CA SER A 155 3.56 -11.13 19.70
C SER A 155 4.20 -9.81 19.25
N SER A 156 3.76 -8.74 19.92
CA SER A 156 4.36 -7.39 20.11
C SER A 156 4.77 -6.51 18.93
N CYS A 157 4.87 -6.99 17.70
CA CYS A 157 5.14 -6.16 16.52
C CYS A 157 3.98 -6.27 15.52
N SER A 158 3.27 -5.17 15.27
CA SER A 158 2.29 -5.13 14.18
C SER A 158 3.03 -5.32 12.85
N PRO A 159 2.66 -6.32 12.03
CA PRO A 159 3.32 -6.58 10.76
C PRO A 159 3.18 -5.37 9.81
N PRO A 160 4.20 -5.09 8.97
CA PRO A 160 4.17 -3.96 8.07
C PRO A 160 3.03 -4.10 7.05
N PRO A 161 2.21 -3.05 6.83
CA PRO A 161 1.14 -3.12 5.85
C PRO A 161 1.71 -3.21 4.43
N ILE A 162 1.36 -4.30 3.75
CA ILE A 162 1.59 -4.53 2.32
C ILE A 162 0.38 -3.99 1.56
N LEU A 163 0.57 -2.91 0.81
CA LEU A 163 -0.42 -2.32 -0.06
C LEU A 163 -0.20 -2.86 -1.48
N ALA A 164 -1.16 -3.58 -2.02
CA ALA A 164 -1.15 -3.95 -3.42
C ALA A 164 -2.31 -3.27 -4.14
N TYR A 165 -2.13 -2.96 -5.41
CA TYR A 165 -3.25 -2.58 -6.26
C TYR A 165 -3.25 -3.37 -7.56
N TYR A 166 -4.46 -3.61 -8.07
CA TYR A 166 -4.73 -4.52 -9.17
C TYR A 166 -5.62 -3.83 -10.22
N TYR A 167 -5.35 -4.14 -11.50
CA TYR A 167 -6.17 -3.71 -12.63
C TYR A 167 -7.21 -4.78 -12.92
N GLN A 168 -8.50 -4.47 -12.76
CA GLN A 168 -9.58 -5.35 -13.22
C GLN A 168 -10.06 -4.90 -14.61
N PRO A 169 -9.81 -5.67 -15.68
CA PRO A 169 -10.55 -5.50 -16.92
C PRO A 169 -12.01 -5.96 -16.66
N PHE A 170 -12.92 -4.98 -16.61
CA PHE A 170 -14.38 -5.09 -16.70
C PHE A 170 -15.01 -6.46 -16.32
N PHE A 171 -15.23 -6.72 -15.02
CA PHE A 171 -16.14 -7.79 -14.54
C PHE A 171 -16.96 -7.25 -13.33
N PRO A 172 -18.21 -7.71 -13.14
CA PRO A 172 -19.19 -7.07 -12.28
C PRO A 172 -18.74 -7.05 -10.82
N VAL A 173 -19.07 -5.94 -10.15
CA VAL A 173 -18.80 -5.66 -8.74
C VAL A 173 -19.45 -6.76 -7.88
N TYR A 174 -18.69 -7.79 -7.52
CA TYR A 174 -19.13 -8.74 -6.50
C TYR A 174 -18.93 -8.09 -5.13
N SER A 175 -20.05 -7.81 -4.47
CA SER A 175 -20.12 -7.40 -3.08
C SER A 175 -19.51 -8.49 -2.20
N LYS A 176 -18.35 -8.17 -1.63
CA LYS A 176 -17.69 -8.73 -0.42
C LYS A 176 -16.19 -8.56 -0.61
N SER A 177 -15.65 -7.55 0.05
CA SER A 177 -14.24 -7.15 0.05
C SER A 177 -13.29 -8.35 0.10
N PRO A 178 -12.58 -8.70 -0.98
CA PRO A 178 -11.56 -9.72 -0.89
C PRO A 178 -10.30 -9.05 -0.35
N CYS A 179 -9.82 -9.55 0.80
CA CYS A 179 -8.40 -9.42 1.12
C CYS A 179 -7.57 -9.95 -0.06
N ILE A 180 -6.34 -9.44 -0.23
CA ILE A 180 -5.45 -9.84 -1.33
C ILE A 180 -5.30 -11.38 -1.42
N CYS A 181 -5.32 -12.07 -0.27
CA CYS A 181 -5.31 -13.53 -0.18
C CYS A 181 -6.57 -14.17 -0.83
N SER A 182 -7.76 -13.61 -0.60
CA SER A 182 -8.98 -14.11 -1.23
C SER A 182 -8.97 -13.90 -2.75
N LEU A 183 -8.39 -12.80 -3.23
CA LEU A 183 -8.21 -12.60 -4.68
C LEU A 183 -7.23 -13.63 -5.24
N LEU A 184 -6.02 -13.73 -4.69
CA LEU A 184 -4.99 -14.68 -5.15
C LEU A 184 -5.47 -16.14 -5.13
N ARG A 185 -6.39 -16.50 -4.20
CA ARG A 185 -7.05 -17.82 -4.17
C ARG A 185 -8.22 -17.98 -5.14
N LYS A 186 -9.08 -16.96 -5.30
CA LYS A 186 -10.30 -17.01 -6.15
C LYS A 186 -10.00 -16.80 -7.63
N SER A 187 -9.01 -15.98 -7.93
CA SER A 187 -8.52 -15.79 -9.27
C SER A 187 -7.77 -17.05 -9.65
N LYS A 188 -8.47 -18.02 -10.26
CA LYS A 188 -7.86 -18.89 -11.28
C LYS A 188 -7.37 -17.98 -12.42
N LEU A 189 -6.39 -17.14 -12.13
CA LEU A 189 -5.66 -16.38 -13.11
C LEU A 189 -5.11 -17.41 -14.12
N PRO A 190 -5.01 -17.07 -15.40
CA PRO A 190 -4.66 -17.98 -16.48
C PRO A 190 -3.17 -18.38 -16.44
N TRP A 191 -2.72 -18.95 -15.31
CA TRP A 191 -1.34 -19.37 -15.07
C TRP A 191 -1.21 -20.89 -14.89
N LYS A 192 -2.26 -21.67 -15.16
CA LYS A 192 -2.14 -23.13 -15.33
C LYS A 192 -1.71 -23.44 -16.76
N LYS A 193 -0.45 -23.78 -16.93
CA LYS A 193 -0.07 -24.98 -17.70
C LYS A 193 0.70 -25.88 -16.75
#